data_AF-A0A8I0CN71-F1
#
_entry.id   AF-A0A8I0CN71-F1
#
_cell.length_a   1.000
_cell.length_b   1.000
_cell.length_c   1.000
_cell.angle_alpha   90.00
_cell.angle_beta   90.00
_cell.angle_gamma   90.00
#
_symmetry.space_group_name_H-M   'P 1'
#
loop_
_entity.id
_entity.type
_entity.pdbx_description
1 polymer ?
#
loop_
_entity_poly.entity_id
_entity_poly.type
_entity_poly.pdbx_seq_one_letter_code
_entity_poly.pdbx_strand_id
1 'polypeptide(L)'
;MTGLIPAWVLVVGLVVLVLALLGMWLSGLATRLNRLHIRTDSARLSLEGALMSRSGVIAVLQPELAASLGRASSVALRPTDMDARSDAENAVLRHLDPAVLTHPAFVEASTKVDLAARFYNDAVADTRLVRQRAVVRGFRLSGSAPLPEYYEGLAAGGQD
;
A
#
# COMPACT_ATOMS: atom_id res chain seq x y z
N MET A 1 51.55 41.60 2.20
CA MET A 1 51.26 40.17 2.46
C MET A 1 49.81 39.90 2.07
N THR A 2 49.49 39.84 0.78
CA THR A 2 48.15 39.45 0.31
C THR A 2 48.17 37.95 0.11
N GLY A 3 47.66 37.22 1.10
CA GLY A 3 47.39 35.78 0.96
C GLY A 3 46.24 35.59 -0.02
N LEU A 4 46.53 35.64 -1.32
CA LEU A 4 45.60 35.26 -2.37
C LEU A 4 45.30 33.77 -2.16
N ILE A 5 44.06 33.47 -1.80
CA ILE A 5 43.58 32.10 -1.69
C ILE A 5 43.87 31.43 -3.04
N PRO A 6 44.68 30.36 -3.07
CA PRO A 6 45.03 29.74 -4.33
C PRO A 6 43.78 29.12 -4.96
N ALA A 7 43.62 29.27 -6.28
CA ALA A 7 42.39 28.93 -6.99
C ALA A 7 41.93 27.48 -6.74
N TRP A 8 42.85 26.54 -6.49
CA TRP A 8 42.51 25.15 -6.16
C TRP A 8 41.72 25.02 -4.85
N VAL A 9 41.95 25.87 -3.84
CA VAL A 9 41.18 25.86 -2.59
C VAL A 9 39.73 26.26 -2.85
N LEU A 10 39.50 27.24 -3.74
CA LEU A 10 38.16 27.65 -4.14
C LEU A 10 37.45 26.52 -4.91
N VAL A 11 38.16 25.83 -5.80
CA VAL A 11 37.62 24.67 -6.53
C VAL A 11 37.27 23.53 -5.57
N VAL A 12 38.16 23.17 -4.65
CA VAL A 12 37.89 22.12 -3.64
C VAL A 12 36.70 22.51 -2.76
N GLY A 13 36.66 23.75 -2.28
CA GLY A 13 35.53 24.27 -1.50
C GLY A 13 34.21 24.20 -2.25
N LEU A 14 34.20 24.57 -3.54
CA LEU A 14 33.01 24.47 -4.40
C LEU A 14 32.58 23.02 -4.59
N VAL A 15 33.52 22.10 -4.84
CA VAL A 15 33.21 20.67 -5.00
C VAL A 15 32.62 20.10 -3.72
N VAL A 16 33.20 20.40 -2.55
CA VAL A 16 32.67 19.96 -1.24
C VAL A 16 31.28 20.52 -1.01
N LEU A 17 31.04 21.81 -1.31
CA LEU A 17 29.73 22.44 -1.20
C LEU A 17 28.69 21.75 -2.10
N VAL A 18 29.04 21.51 -3.37
CA VAL A 18 28.17 20.81 -4.33
C VAL A 18 27.85 19.40 -3.86
N LEU A 19 28.84 18.65 -3.37
CA LEU A 19 28.63 17.31 -2.82
C LEU A 19 27.73 17.33 -1.57
N ALA A 20 27.90 18.30 -0.68
CA ALA A 20 27.04 18.46 0.49
C ALA A 20 25.58 18.78 0.11
N LEU A 21 25.37 19.68 -0.86
CA LEU A 21 24.04 20.00 -1.38
C LEU A 21 23.39 18.81 -2.07
N LEU A 22 24.15 18.04 -2.86
CA LEU A 22 23.69 16.80 -3.48
C LEU A 22 23.28 15.76 -2.41
N GLY A 23 24.11 15.56 -1.38
CA GLY A 23 23.80 14.64 -0.29
C GLY A 23 22.54 15.03 0.49
N MET A 24 22.35 16.34 0.76
CA MET A 24 21.16 16.86 1.42
C MET A 24 19.90 16.70 0.55
N TRP A 25 20.01 16.94 -0.76
CA TRP A 25 18.90 16.76 -1.71
C TRP A 25 18.50 15.28 -1.85
N LEU A 26 19.47 14.37 -1.94
CA LEU A 26 19.23 12.92 -1.96
C LEU A 26 18.58 12.42 -0.66
N SER A 27 18.99 12.96 0.49
CA SER A 27 18.37 12.63 1.79
C SER A 27 16.90 13.06 1.85
N GLY A 28 16.56 14.22 1.29
CA GLY A 28 15.17 14.66 1.17
C GLY A 28 14.31 13.75 0.28
N LEU A 29 14.86 13.27 -0.85
CA LEU A 29 14.21 12.30 -1.73
C LEU A 29 13.98 10.95 -1.04
N ALA A 30 14.98 10.43 -0.32
CA ALA A 30 14.87 9.18 0.43
C ALA A 30 13.75 9.24 1.48
N THR A 31 13.64 10.37 2.18
CA THR A 31 12.63 10.57 3.23
C THR A 31 11.21 10.60 2.67
N ARG A 32 11.02 11.25 1.51
CA ARG A 32 9.73 11.25 0.79
C ARG A 32 9.33 9.85 0.32
N LEU A 33 10.27 9.08 -0.21
CA LEU A 33 10.01 7.71 -0.68
C LEU A 33 9.66 6.77 0.49
N ASN A 34 10.39 6.87 1.61
CA ASN A 34 10.13 6.08 2.80
C ASN A 34 8.73 6.31 3.36
N ARG A 35 8.28 7.58 3.41
CA ARG A 35 6.94 7.93 3.88
C ARG A 35 5.83 7.28 3.03
N LEU A 36 6.08 7.09 1.74
CA LEU A 36 5.13 6.51 0.81
C LEU A 36 5.03 4.99 0.95
N HIS A 37 6.18 4.30 1.15
CA HIS A 37 6.19 2.87 1.49
C HIS A 37 5.47 2.62 2.82
N ILE A 38 5.82 3.36 3.88
CA ILE A 38 5.16 3.21 5.20
C ILE A 38 3.64 3.39 5.08
N ARG A 39 3.18 4.40 4.34
CA ARG A 39 1.75 4.64 4.15
C ARG A 39 1.07 3.48 3.43
N THR A 40 1.66 2.99 2.36
CA THR A 40 1.09 1.88 1.57
C THR A 40 1.05 0.59 2.39
N ASP A 41 2.11 0.28 3.13
CA ASP A 41 2.17 -0.88 4.01
C ASP A 41 1.15 -0.76 5.16
N SER A 42 1.01 0.42 5.77
CA SER A 42 0.02 0.64 6.81
C SER A 42 -1.43 0.51 6.31
N ALA A 43 -1.70 0.95 5.09
CA ALA A 43 -3.02 0.83 4.47
C ALA A 43 -3.33 -0.63 4.14
N ARG A 44 -2.35 -1.38 3.63
CA ARG A 44 -2.45 -2.82 3.39
C ARG A 44 -2.75 -3.60 4.68
N LEU A 45 -2.02 -3.34 5.76
CA LEU A 45 -2.26 -3.99 7.05
C LEU A 45 -3.64 -3.66 7.62
N SER A 46 -4.11 -2.43 7.40
CA SER A 46 -5.46 -2.01 7.79
C SER A 46 -6.54 -2.74 6.99
N LEU A 47 -6.34 -2.95 5.69
CA LEU A 47 -7.21 -3.76 4.84
C LEU A 47 -7.22 -5.23 5.29
N GLU A 48 -6.06 -5.81 5.55
CA GLU A 48 -5.94 -7.18 6.06
C GLU A 48 -6.68 -7.35 7.40
N GLY A 49 -6.52 -6.42 8.33
CA GLY A 49 -7.26 -6.41 9.59
C GLY A 49 -8.77 -6.28 9.41
N ALA A 50 -9.23 -5.45 8.47
CA ALA A 50 -10.66 -5.32 8.16
C ALA A 50 -11.24 -6.62 7.57
N LEU A 51 -10.51 -7.29 6.68
CA LEU A 51 -10.90 -8.59 6.11
C LEU A 51 -10.99 -9.65 7.21
N MET A 52 -10.00 -9.72 8.11
CA MET A 52 -10.04 -10.64 9.26
C MET A 52 -11.23 -10.35 10.18
N SER A 53 -11.53 -9.07 10.45
CA SER A 53 -12.70 -8.69 11.25
C SER A 53 -14.01 -9.16 10.61
N ARG A 54 -14.19 -8.95 9.29
CA ARG A 54 -15.35 -9.46 8.56
C ARG A 54 -15.42 -10.98 8.57
N SER A 55 -14.29 -11.67 8.39
CA SER A 55 -14.22 -13.13 8.45
C SER A 55 -14.68 -13.67 9.81
N GLY A 56 -14.31 -13.00 10.91
CA GLY A 56 -14.75 -13.36 12.25
C GLY A 56 -16.25 -13.20 12.44
N VAL A 57 -16.84 -12.13 11.90
CA VAL A 57 -18.29 -11.93 11.92
C VAL A 57 -19.01 -13.02 11.12
N ILE A 58 -18.54 -13.33 9.92
CA ILE A 58 -19.14 -14.40 9.09
C ILE A 58 -19.04 -15.76 9.80
N ALA A 59 -17.89 -16.07 10.42
CA ALA A 59 -17.70 -17.34 11.14
C ALA A 59 -18.67 -17.52 12.31
N VAL A 60 -19.10 -16.42 12.95
CA VAL A 60 -20.11 -16.45 14.02
C VAL A 60 -21.52 -16.61 13.45
N LEU A 61 -21.84 -15.90 12.36
CA LEU A 61 -23.18 -15.87 11.79
C LEU A 61 -23.49 -17.11 10.92
N GLN A 62 -22.49 -17.69 10.27
CA GLN A 62 -22.62 -18.87 9.40
C GLN A 62 -21.40 -19.80 9.58
N PRO A 63 -21.36 -20.58 10.68
CA PRO A 63 -20.20 -21.40 11.06
C PRO A 63 -19.78 -22.43 10.02
N GLU A 64 -20.71 -22.91 9.19
CA GLU A 64 -20.46 -23.84 8.07
C GLU A 64 -19.37 -23.34 7.10
N LEU A 65 -19.18 -22.02 7.01
CA LEU A 65 -18.19 -21.39 6.13
C LEU A 65 -16.80 -21.25 6.78
N ALA A 66 -16.62 -21.59 8.05
CA ALA A 66 -15.37 -21.38 8.79
C ALA A 66 -14.13 -22.00 8.10
N ALA A 67 -14.26 -23.19 7.52
CA ALA A 67 -13.17 -23.83 6.79
C ALA A 67 -12.79 -23.06 5.50
N SER A 68 -13.79 -22.54 4.77
CA SER A 68 -13.57 -21.72 3.58
C SER A 68 -12.97 -20.35 3.93
N LEU A 69 -13.41 -19.74 5.02
CA LEU A 69 -12.82 -18.52 5.58
C LEU A 69 -11.36 -18.72 6.01
N GLY A 70 -11.03 -19.86 6.61
CA GLY A 70 -9.65 -20.21 6.97
C GLY A 70 -8.75 -20.35 5.74
N ARG A 71 -9.26 -20.97 4.66
CA ARG A 71 -8.55 -21.06 3.37
C ARG A 71 -8.35 -19.68 2.74
N ALA A 72 -9.39 -18.86 2.68
CA ALA A 72 -9.27 -17.48 2.19
C ALA A 72 -8.25 -16.69 3.02
N SER A 73 -8.31 -16.83 4.35
CA SER A 73 -7.37 -16.21 5.31
C SER A 73 -5.92 -16.62 5.12
N SER A 74 -5.67 -17.86 4.65
CA SER A 74 -4.32 -18.36 4.38
C SER A 74 -3.67 -17.77 3.13
N VAL A 75 -4.45 -17.19 2.21
CA VAL A 75 -3.91 -16.49 1.05
C VAL A 75 -3.34 -15.15 1.52
N ALA A 76 -2.04 -14.95 1.39
CA ALA A 76 -1.42 -13.69 1.83
C ALA A 76 -1.90 -12.52 0.97
N LEU A 77 -2.34 -11.43 1.60
CA LEU A 77 -2.67 -10.19 0.89
C LEU A 77 -1.37 -9.55 0.40
N ARG A 78 -0.91 -9.82 -0.82
CA ARG A 78 0.39 -9.35 -1.32
C ARG A 78 0.22 -8.10 -2.19
N PRO A 79 1.11 -7.09 -2.09
CA PRO A 79 1.05 -5.92 -2.96
C PRO A 79 1.12 -6.24 -4.47
N THR A 80 1.60 -7.42 -4.83
CA THR A 80 1.86 -7.85 -6.22
C THR A 80 0.91 -8.94 -6.70
N ASP A 81 -0.05 -9.32 -5.86
CA ASP A 81 -0.98 -10.42 -6.12
C ASP A 81 -2.22 -10.19 -5.23
N MET A 82 -2.90 -9.08 -5.50
CA MET A 82 -4.12 -8.71 -4.76
C MET A 82 -5.31 -9.58 -5.18
N ASP A 83 -5.34 -9.98 -6.45
CA ASP A 83 -6.41 -10.76 -7.05
C ASP A 83 -6.55 -12.13 -6.39
N ALA A 84 -5.43 -12.83 -6.11
CA ALA A 84 -5.50 -14.14 -5.45
C ALA A 84 -6.23 -14.08 -4.10
N ARG A 85 -5.99 -13.03 -3.30
CA ARG A 85 -6.70 -12.85 -2.02
C ARG A 85 -8.15 -12.42 -2.25
N SER A 86 -8.40 -11.49 -3.17
CA SER A 86 -9.76 -11.05 -3.49
C SER A 86 -10.64 -12.19 -3.98
N ASP A 87 -10.14 -13.02 -4.89
CA ASP A 87 -10.85 -14.18 -5.44
C ASP A 87 -11.24 -15.18 -4.36
N ALA A 88 -10.33 -15.43 -3.40
CA ALA A 88 -10.60 -16.32 -2.28
C ALA A 88 -11.69 -15.76 -1.34
N GLU A 89 -11.66 -14.44 -1.06
CA GLU A 89 -12.70 -13.76 -0.29
C GLU A 89 -14.06 -13.81 -1.03
N ASN A 90 -14.06 -13.47 -2.31
CA ASN A 90 -15.25 -13.45 -3.16
C ASN A 90 -15.87 -14.85 -3.29
N ALA A 91 -15.06 -15.91 -3.33
CA ALA A 91 -15.55 -17.28 -3.31
C ALA A 91 -16.35 -17.60 -2.05
N VAL A 92 -15.96 -17.08 -0.88
CA VAL A 92 -16.74 -17.24 0.35
C VAL A 92 -18.02 -16.41 0.29
N LEU A 93 -17.93 -15.15 -0.13
CA LEU A 93 -19.08 -14.23 -0.16
C LEU A 93 -20.24 -14.75 -1.03
N ARG A 94 -19.95 -15.47 -2.12
CA ARG A 94 -20.97 -16.08 -3.00
C ARG A 94 -21.83 -17.16 -2.31
N HIS A 95 -21.38 -17.71 -1.18
CA HIS A 95 -22.10 -18.75 -0.43
C HIS A 95 -22.76 -18.21 0.84
N LEU A 96 -22.77 -16.89 1.04
CA LEU A 96 -23.43 -16.27 2.19
C LEU A 96 -24.95 -16.36 2.06
N ASP A 97 -25.60 -16.71 3.17
CA ASP A 97 -27.04 -16.66 3.25
C ASP A 97 -27.54 -15.21 3.17
N PRO A 98 -28.68 -14.94 2.49
CA PRO A 98 -29.23 -13.59 2.39
C PRO A 98 -29.47 -12.91 3.74
N ALA A 99 -29.79 -13.68 4.78
CA ALA A 99 -29.97 -13.15 6.14
C ALA A 99 -28.68 -12.54 6.70
N VAL A 100 -27.51 -13.14 6.40
CA VAL A 100 -26.20 -12.64 6.83
C VAL A 100 -25.86 -11.32 6.14
N LEU A 101 -26.19 -11.20 4.84
CA LEU A 101 -25.94 -9.98 4.06
C LEU A 101 -26.65 -8.74 4.64
N THR A 102 -27.83 -8.93 5.21
CA THR A 102 -28.60 -7.86 5.87
C THR A 102 -28.25 -7.65 7.34
N HIS A 103 -27.43 -8.53 7.93
CA HIS A 103 -27.12 -8.48 9.36
C HIS A 103 -26.27 -7.25 9.69
N PRO A 104 -26.63 -6.41 10.69
CA PRO A 104 -25.93 -5.16 10.98
C PRO A 104 -24.42 -5.31 11.20
N ALA A 105 -24.01 -6.34 11.95
CA ALA A 105 -22.59 -6.63 12.18
C ALA A 105 -21.82 -6.94 10.89
N PHE A 106 -22.44 -7.63 9.93
CA PHE A 106 -21.82 -7.92 8.63
C PHE A 106 -21.73 -6.66 7.77
N VAL A 107 -22.79 -5.84 7.75
CA VAL A 107 -22.82 -4.56 7.02
C VAL A 107 -21.72 -3.63 7.54
N GLU A 108 -21.58 -3.52 8.86
CA GLU A 108 -20.53 -2.69 9.48
C GLU A 108 -19.13 -3.20 9.10
N ALA A 109 -18.88 -4.51 9.23
CA ALA A 109 -17.59 -5.09 8.89
C ALA A 109 -17.26 -4.96 7.38
N SER A 110 -18.26 -5.13 6.51
CA SER A 110 -18.10 -4.95 5.06
C SER A 110 -17.81 -3.50 4.70
N THR A 111 -18.48 -2.54 5.36
CA THR A 111 -18.21 -1.11 5.17
C THR A 111 -16.77 -0.76 5.57
N LYS A 112 -16.26 -1.35 6.66
CA LYS A 112 -14.86 -1.18 7.07
C LYS A 112 -13.88 -1.72 6.03
N VAL A 113 -14.17 -2.87 5.41
CA VAL A 113 -13.37 -3.43 4.30
C VAL A 113 -13.39 -2.49 3.09
N ASP A 114 -14.56 -2.00 2.68
CA ASP A 114 -14.69 -1.09 1.54
C ASP A 114 -13.90 0.20 1.74
N LEU A 115 -13.94 0.78 2.94
CA LEU A 115 -13.17 1.97 3.28
C LEU A 115 -11.65 1.70 3.28
N ALA A 116 -11.23 0.58 3.87
CA ALA A 116 -9.82 0.20 3.91
C ALA A 116 -9.26 -0.09 2.50
N ALA A 117 -10.06 -0.72 1.63
CA ALA A 117 -9.70 -0.96 0.24
C ALA A 117 -9.50 0.35 -0.53
N ARG A 118 -10.39 1.34 -0.34
CA ARG A 118 -10.22 2.67 -0.93
C ARG A 118 -8.94 3.35 -0.46
N PHE A 119 -8.66 3.37 0.84
CA PHE A 119 -7.42 3.96 1.36
C PHE A 119 -6.16 3.26 0.87
N TYR A 120 -6.21 1.93 0.70
CA TYR A 120 -5.13 1.19 0.07
C TYR A 120 -4.94 1.62 -1.38
N ASN A 121 -6.01 1.66 -2.17
CA ASN A 121 -5.96 2.04 -3.59
C ASN A 121 -5.47 3.49 -3.78
N ASP A 122 -5.85 4.42 -2.90
CA ASP A 122 -5.34 5.80 -2.90
C ASP A 122 -3.83 5.83 -2.62
N ALA A 123 -3.35 5.04 -1.65
CA ALA A 123 -1.92 4.94 -1.38
C ALA A 123 -1.13 4.31 -2.54
N VAL A 124 -1.72 3.33 -3.23
CA VAL A 124 -1.16 2.74 -4.46
C VAL A 124 -1.09 3.77 -5.59
N ALA A 125 -2.15 4.56 -5.79
CA ALA A 125 -2.18 5.63 -6.79
C ALA A 125 -1.07 6.67 -6.53
N ASP A 126 -0.95 7.15 -5.29
CA ASP A 126 0.14 8.06 -4.87
C ASP A 126 1.53 7.44 -5.14
N THR A 127 1.68 6.14 -4.84
CA THR A 127 2.94 5.40 -5.07
C THR A 127 3.29 5.30 -6.54
N ARG A 128 2.32 4.99 -7.39
CA ARG A 128 2.49 4.91 -8.85
C ARG A 128 2.81 6.29 -9.44
N LEU A 129 2.14 7.35 -9.02
CA LEU A 129 2.40 8.73 -9.46
C LEU A 129 3.82 9.21 -9.11
N VAL A 130 4.30 8.91 -7.89
CA VAL A 130 5.66 9.28 -7.48
C VAL A 130 6.71 8.49 -8.27
N ARG A 131 6.48 7.19 -8.51
CA ARG A 131 7.40 6.35 -9.32
C ARG A 131 7.49 6.78 -10.78
N GLN A 132 6.44 7.38 -11.34
CA GLN A 132 6.45 7.91 -12.70
C GLN A 132 7.32 9.18 -12.85
N ARG A 133 7.63 9.90 -11.76
CA ARG A 133 8.47 11.11 -11.83
C ARG A 133 9.92 10.73 -12.18
N ALA A 134 10.40 11.31 -13.28
CA ALA A 134 11.71 11.02 -13.90
C ALA A 134 12.92 11.10 -12.95
N VAL A 135 12.83 11.88 -11.87
CA VAL A 135 13.88 11.99 -10.83
C VAL A 135 14.11 10.67 -10.11
N VAL A 136 13.07 9.90 -9.78
CA VAL A 136 13.23 8.60 -9.08
C VAL A 136 13.80 7.54 -10.05
N ARG A 137 13.35 7.60 -11.30
CA ARG A 137 13.78 6.71 -12.39
C ARG A 137 15.23 6.94 -12.79
N GLY A 138 15.69 8.20 -12.79
CA GLY A 138 17.06 8.58 -13.11
C GLY A 138 18.08 8.17 -12.04
N PHE A 139 17.70 8.21 -10.76
CA PHE A 139 18.60 7.87 -9.65
C PHE A 139 18.51 6.40 -9.18
N ARG A 140 17.69 5.54 -9.81
CA ARG A 140 17.47 4.13 -9.41
C ARG A 140 17.12 3.93 -7.93
N LEU A 141 16.57 4.96 -7.28
CA LEU A 141 16.29 4.98 -5.84
C LEU A 141 15.08 4.14 -5.45
N SER A 142 14.24 3.72 -6.40
CA SER A 142 13.06 2.89 -6.13
C SER A 142 13.38 1.41 -5.87
N GLY A 143 14.63 0.99 -6.08
CA GLY A 143 15.00 -0.43 -6.12
C GLY A 143 14.21 -1.23 -7.17
N SER A 144 14.43 -2.53 -7.19
CA SER A 144 13.69 -3.50 -8.02
C SER A 144 12.31 -3.86 -7.45
N ALA A 145 11.78 -3.09 -6.49
CA ALA A 145 10.50 -3.43 -5.88
C ALA A 145 9.39 -3.41 -6.94
N PRO A 146 8.57 -4.47 -7.06
CA PRO A 146 7.48 -4.52 -8.04
C PRO A 146 6.45 -3.42 -7.79
N LEU A 147 5.71 -3.03 -8.83
CA LEU A 147 4.64 -2.03 -8.71
C LEU A 147 3.48 -2.63 -7.91
N PRO A 148 2.95 -1.93 -6.89
CA PRO A 148 1.79 -2.43 -6.16
C PRO A 148 0.54 -2.41 -7.04
N GLU A 149 -0.28 -3.45 -6.93
CA GLU A 149 -1.56 -3.66 -7.62
C GLU A 149 -2.72 -3.09 -6.82
N TYR A 150 -3.81 -2.74 -7.51
CA TYR A 150 -5.04 -2.29 -6.85
C TYR A 150 -5.76 -3.49 -6.24
N TYR A 151 -6.49 -3.26 -5.17
CA TYR A 151 -7.38 -4.26 -4.59
C TYR A 151 -8.80 -4.07 -5.14
N GLU A 152 -9.34 -5.11 -5.78
CA GLU A 152 -10.69 -5.15 -6.34
C GLU A 152 -11.51 -6.25 -5.66
N GLY A 153 -12.26 -5.91 -4.61
CA GLY A 153 -13.20 -6.83 -3.96
C GLY A 153 -14.62 -6.72 -4.53
N LEU A 154 -15.48 -7.71 -4.26
CA LEU A 154 -16.94 -7.54 -4.34
C LEU A 154 -17.36 -6.43 -3.35
N ALA A 155 -17.28 -5.19 -3.79
CA ALA A 155 -17.84 -4.06 -3.07
C ALA A 155 -19.37 -4.18 -3.12
N ALA A 156 -20.05 -3.88 -2.02
CA ALA A 156 -21.51 -3.77 -1.99
C ALA A 156 -22.05 -2.60 -2.86
N GLY A 157 -21.17 -1.85 -3.55
CA GLY A 157 -21.53 -0.66 -4.32
C GLY A 157 -20.54 -0.32 -5.42
N GLY A 158 -20.35 -1.23 -6.38
CA GLY A 158 -19.68 -0.97 -7.66
C GLY A 158 -20.63 -1.23 -8.84
N GLN A 159 -21.73 -0.49 -8.89
CA GLN A 159 -22.40 -0.20 -10.15
C GLN A 159 -22.01 1.24 -10.52
N ASP A 160 -21.49 1.36 -11.74
CA ASP A 160 -21.27 2.55 -12.59
C ASP A 160 -19.80 2.76 -13.02
#